data_AF-A0A947E3C0-F1
#
_entry.id   AF-A0A947E3C0-F1
#
_cell.length_a   1.000
_cell.length_b   1.000
_cell.length_c   1.000
_cell.angle_alpha   90.00
_cell.angle_beta   90.00
_cell.angle_gamma   90.00
#
_symmetry.space_group_name_H-M   'P 1'
#
loop_
_entity.id
_entity.type
_entity.pdbx_description
1 polymer ?
#
loop_
_entity_poly.entity_id
_entity_poly.type
_entity_poly.pdbx_seq_one_letter_code
_entity_poly.pdbx_strand_id
1 'polypeptide(L)' 'MTPQEIVSELDRHIVGQAAAKRSVAIALRNRWRRQQVDENLRAEITPKNILMIGPTGVGKTEIA' A
#
# COMPACT_ATOMS: atom_id res chain seq x y z
N MET A 1 -7.78 -9.19 -1.55
CA MET A 1 -7.51 -8.27 -2.68
C MET A 1 -6.07 -8.38 -3.13
N THR A 2 -5.84 -8.49 -4.43
CA THR A 2 -4.53 -8.39 -5.07
C THR A 2 -4.09 -6.91 -5.12
N PRO A 3 -2.79 -6.62 -5.32
CA PRO A 3 -2.35 -5.24 -5.50
C PRO A 3 -3.06 -4.51 -6.64
N GLN A 4 -3.42 -5.21 -7.72
CA GLN A 4 -4.14 -4.63 -8.85
C GLN A 4 -5.58 -4.24 -8.47
N GLU A 5 -6.27 -5.08 -7.71
CA GLU A 5 -7.62 -4.76 -7.21
C GLU A 5 -7.61 -3.55 -6.26
N ILE A 6 -6.60 -3.44 -5.40
CA ILE A 6 -6.45 -2.27 -4.51
C ILE A 6 -6.21 -0.99 -5.31
N VAL A 7 -5.34 -1.04 -6.33
CA VAL A 7 -5.11 0.11 -7.21
C VAL A 7 -6.39 0.50 -7.96
N SER A 8 -7.11 -0.48 -8.50
CA SER A 8 -8.39 -0.27 -9.19
C SER A 8 -9.43 0.39 -8.29
N GLU A 9 -9.49 0.00 -7.01
CA GLU A 9 -10.37 0.65 -6.03
C GLU A 9 -9.92 2.10 -5.77
N LEU A 10 -8.62 2.35 -5.59
CA LEU A 10 -8.08 3.70 -5.40
C LEU A 10 -8.26 4.59 -6.65
N ASP A 11 -8.32 4.01 -7.86
CA ASP A 11 -8.62 4.73 -9.10
C ASP A 11 -10.05 5.29 -9.14
N ARG A 12 -10.98 4.77 -8.34
CA ARG A 12 -12.34 5.33 -8.23
C ARG A 12 -12.40 6.63 -7.42
N HIS A 13 -11.42 6.86 -6.55
CA HIS A 13 -11.44 7.97 -5.58
C HIS A 13 -10.34 9.00 -5.82
N ILE A 14 -9.20 8.56 -6.33
CA ILE A 14 -8.02 9.41 -6.54
C ILE A 14 -7.70 9.41 -8.03
N VAL A 15 -7.47 10.57 -8.64
CA VAL A 15 -7.03 10.65 -10.04
C VAL A 15 -5.50 10.69 -10.09
N GLY A 16 -4.88 9.87 -10.94
CA GLY A 16 -3.42 9.82 -11.11
C GLY A 16 -2.69 9.16 -9.93
N GLN A 17 -1.50 9.67 -9.57
CA GLN A 17 -0.68 9.16 -8.45
C GLN A 17 -0.36 7.64 -8.49
N ALA A 18 -0.19 7.06 -9.67
CA ALA A 18 -0.01 5.63 -9.88
C ALA A 18 1.10 5.00 -9.01
N ALA A 19 2.23 5.71 -8.84
CA ALA A 19 3.33 5.26 -7.99
C ALA A 19 2.94 5.16 -6.51
N ALA A 20 2.22 6.15 -5.98
CA ALA A 20 1.77 6.16 -4.59
C ALA A 20 0.73 5.05 -4.33
N LYS A 21 -0.25 4.90 -5.21
CA LYS A 21 -1.25 3.82 -5.14
C LYS A 21 -0.61 2.44 -5.15
N ARG A 22 0.35 2.22 -6.05
CA ARG A 22 1.08 0.96 -6.14
C ARG A 22 1.87 0.67 -4.86
N SER A 23 2.55 1.69 -4.32
CA SER A 23 3.29 1.56 -3.05
C SER A 23 2.38 1.13 -1.90
N VAL A 24 1.23 1.78 -1.74
CA VAL A 24 0.24 1.45 -0.70
C VAL A 24 -0.35 0.06 -0.89
N ALA A 25 -0.74 -0.29 -2.13
CA ALA A 25 -1.25 -1.61 -2.46
C ALA A 25 -0.26 -2.73 -2.14
N ILE A 26 1.03 -2.53 -2.41
CA ILE A 26 2.09 -3.49 -2.07
C ILE A 26 2.27 -3.58 -0.55
N ALA A 27 2.30 -2.47 0.17
CA ALA A 27 2.45 -2.47 1.63
C ALA A 27 1.29 -3.23 2.30
N LEU A 28 0.05 -3.00 1.87
CA LEU A 28 -1.13 -3.75 2.32
C LEU A 28 -1.02 -5.24 1.98
N ARG A 29 -0.63 -5.57 0.74
CA ARG A 29 -0.46 -6.97 0.34
C ARG A 29 0.64 -7.67 1.14
N ASN A 30 1.71 -6.97 1.51
CA ASN A 30 2.78 -7.53 2.33
C ASN A 30 2.32 -7.85 3.76
N ARG A 31 1.38 -7.07 4.32
CA ARG A 31 0.75 -7.43 5.61
C ARG A 31 -0.01 -8.75 5.52
N TRP A 32 -0.79 -8.94 4.46
CA TRP A 32 -1.47 -10.22 4.22
C TRP A 32 -0.48 -11.37 3.98
N ARG A 33 0.57 -11.16 3.19
CA ARG A 33 1.61 -12.18 2.95
C ARG A 33 2.33 -12.59 4.23
N ARG A 34 2.61 -11.64 5.12
CA ARG A 34 3.18 -11.91 6.45
C ARG A 34 2.28 -12.81 7.30
N GLN A 35 0.96 -12.76 7.12
CA GLN A 35 0.06 -13.70 7.80
C GLN A 35 0.09 -15.11 7.19
N GLN A 36 0.69 -15.31 6.02
CA GLN A 36 0.75 -16.62 5.35
C GLN A 36 2.08 -17.34 5.53
N VAL A 37 3.04 -16.75 6.26
CA VAL A 37 4.30 -17.43 6.60
C VAL A 37 4.22 -18.09 7.97
N ASP A 38 5.14 -19.00 8.25
CA ASP A 38 5.28 -19.65 9.56
C ASP A 38 5.48 -18.64 10.69
N GLU A 39 4.99 -18.97 11.88
CA GLU A 39 4.92 -18.06 13.03
C GLU A 39 6.30 -17.51 13.43
N ASN A 40 7.34 -18.36 13.37
CA ASN A 40 8.71 -17.96 13.71
C ASN A 40 9.21 -16.85 12.76
N LEU A 41 8.92 -16.95 11.47
CA LEU A 41 9.33 -15.97 10.47
C LEU A 41 8.44 -14.72 10.50
N ARG A 42 7.18 -14.85 10.93
CA ARG A 42 6.23 -13.74 11.00
C ARG A 42 6.72 -12.61 11.92
N ALA A 43 7.41 -12.94 13.02
CA ALA A 43 7.97 -11.94 13.94
C ALA A 43 9.13 -11.15 13.32
N GLU A 44 9.91 -11.77 12.44
CA GLU A 44 11.09 -11.16 11.79
C GLU A 44 10.71 -10.20 10.64
N ILE A 45 9.53 -10.39 10.04
CA ILE A 45 9.07 -9.55 8.92
C ILE A 45 8.51 -8.22 9.44
N THR A 46 9.27 -7.14 9.28
CA THR A 46 8.83 -5.77 9.64
C THR A 46 7.90 -5.16 8.58
N PRO A 47 6.92 -4.31 8.98
CA PRO A 47 6.10 -3.55 8.04
C PRO A 47 6.93 -2.70 7.07
N LYS A 48 6.46 -2.58 5.83
CA LYS A 48 7.04 -1.67 4.82
C LYS A 48 6.33 -0.32 4.92
N ASN A 49 6.81 0.54 5.82
CA ASN A 49 6.29 1.90 5.98
C ASN A 49 6.58 2.74 4.73
N ILE A 50 5.68 3.68 4.41
CA ILE A 50 5.76 4.53 3.22
C ILE A 50 5.90 5.97 3.68
N LEU A 51 6.86 6.69 3.09
CA LEU A 51 6.98 8.14 3.18
C LEU A 51 6.50 8.75 1.85
N MET A 52 5.42 9.51 1.88
CA MET A 52 4.92 10.22 0.69
C MET A 52 5.51 11.62 0.63
N ILE A 53 6.15 11.97 -0.48
CA ILE A 53 6.78 13.28 -0.69
C ILE A 53 6.08 13.97 -1.88
N GLY A 54 5.61 15.20 -1.66
CA GLY A 54 4.98 16.01 -2.71
C GLY A 54 4.24 17.24 -2.15
N PRO A 55 3.86 18.20 -3.01
CA PRO A 55 3.20 19.44 -2.59
C PRO A 55 1.80 19.19 -1.99
N THR A 56 1.21 20.18 -1.34
CA THR A 56 -0.15 20.09 -0.75
C THR A 56 -1.22 19.92 -1.84
N GLY A 57 -2.34 19.27 -1.50
CA GLY A 57 -3.49 19.12 -2.42
C GLY A 57 -3.35 18.05 -3.52
N VAL A 58 -2.25 17.29 -3.56
CA VAL A 58 -2.04 16.23 -4.59
C VAL A 58 -2.64 14.86 -4.23
N GLY A 59 -3.40 14.76 -3.13
CA GLY A 59 -4.04 13.51 -2.73
C GLY A 59 -3.23 12.59 -1.80
N LYS A 60 -2.18 13.10 -1.11
CA LYS A 60 -1.34 12.27 -0.22
C LYS A 60 -2.12 11.67 0.95
N THR A 61 -3.03 12.45 1.53
CA THR A 61 -3.83 12.03 2.69
C THR A 61 -4.96 11.10 2.26
N GLU A 62 -5.54 11.36 1.09
CA GLU A 62 -6.66 10.62 0.52
C GLU A 62 -6.26 9.21 0.06
N ILE A 63 -4.97 8.97 -0.18
CA ILE A 63 -4.43 7.64 -0.52
C ILE A 63 -4.16 6.78 0.75
N ALA A 64 -4.01 7.39 1.93
CA ALA A 64 -3.50 6.76 3.14
C ALA A 64 -4.59 6.21 4.08
#